data_AF-A0A497MVL8-F1
#
_entry.id   AF-A0A497MVL8-F1
#
_cell.length_a   1.000
_cell.length_b   1.000
_cell.length_c   1.000
_cell.angle_alpha   90.00
_cell.angle_beta   90.00
_cell.angle_gamma   90.00
#
_symmetry.space_group_name_H-M   'P 1'
#
loop_
_entity.id
_entity.type
_entity.pdbx_description
1 polymer ?
#
loop_
_entity_poly.entity_id
_entity_poly.type
_entity_poly.pdbx_seq_one_letter_code
_entity_poly.pdbx_strand_id
1 'polypeptide(L)'
;MLKIINETLKYALGDATVKIIYDYLKRKSCPIYEIPRKPEVFSSELRMILQSNSGLRFHSSLSALGTVSILERTIVKRLCSKLGVEFNEEGPIVFEDWIKRLREVYYHGKSGNC
;
A
#
# COMPACT_ATOMS: atom_id res chain seq x y z
N MET A 1 3.77 -8.10 7.50
CA MET A 1 3.58 -7.10 6.42
C MET A 1 2.11 -6.90 6.03
N LEU A 2 1.40 -7.91 5.50
CA LEU A 2 -0.01 -7.79 5.06
C LEU A 2 -0.95 -7.10 6.06
N LYS A 3 -0.87 -7.48 7.34
CA LYS A 3 -1.68 -6.89 8.42
C LYS A 3 -1.54 -5.36 8.48
N ILE A 4 -0.31 -4.84 8.40
CA ILE A 4 -0.01 -3.40 8.48
C ILE A 4 -0.54 -2.66 7.26
N ILE A 5 -0.39 -3.25 6.06
CA ILE A 5 -0.96 -2.70 4.82
C ILE A 5 -2.49 -2.58 4.98
N ASN A 6 -3.14 -3.66 5.41
CA ASN A 6 -4.59 -3.69 5.60
C ASN A 6 -5.09 -2.68 6.64
N GLU A 7 -4.44 -2.62 7.81
CA GLU A 7 -4.78 -1.65 8.87
C GLU A 7 -4.59 -0.20 8.40
N THR A 8 -3.57 0.05 7.58
CA THR A 8 -3.32 1.39 7.03
C THR A 8 -4.37 1.78 6.00
N LEU A 9 -4.74 0.87 5.11
CA LEU A 9 -5.82 1.09 4.15
C LEU A 9 -7.15 1.34 4.87
N LYS A 10 -7.48 0.54 5.89
CA LYS A 10 -8.72 0.71 6.66
C LYS A 10 -8.74 2.03 7.41
N TYR A 11 -7.62 2.42 8.02
CA TYR A 11 -7.48 3.70 8.70
C TYR A 11 -7.64 4.88 7.74
N ALA A 12 -7.06 4.80 6.54
CA ALA A 12 -7.08 5.91 5.58
C ALA A 12 -8.39 6.01 4.78
N LEU A 13 -9.02 4.87 4.48
CA LEU A 13 -10.13 4.79 3.52
C LEU A 13 -11.47 4.37 4.15
N GLY A 14 -11.44 3.82 5.36
CA GLY A 14 -12.58 3.17 6.01
C GLY A 14 -12.82 1.74 5.50
N ASP A 15 -13.41 0.89 6.35
CA ASP A 15 -13.62 -0.53 6.06
C ASP A 15 -14.47 -0.78 4.80
N ALA A 16 -15.51 0.01 4.58
CA ALA A 16 -16.41 -0.14 3.44
C ALA A 16 -15.67 0.08 2.11
N THR A 17 -14.89 1.16 2.02
CA THR A 17 -14.09 1.49 0.84
C THR A 17 -13.01 0.43 0.59
N VAL A 18 -12.31 0.00 1.64
CA VAL A 18 -11.30 -1.04 1.54
C VAL A 18 -11.88 -2.35 1.00
N LYS A 19 -13.07 -2.73 1.44
CA LYS A 19 -13.75 -3.92 0.94
C LYS A 19 -14.00 -3.84 -0.57
N ILE A 20 -14.51 -2.70 -1.06
CA ILE A 20 -14.74 -2.46 -2.49
C ILE A 20 -13.43 -2.56 -3.28
N ILE A 21 -12.36 -1.95 -2.76
CA ILE A 21 -11.03 -2.01 -3.39
C ILE A 21 -10.53 -3.46 -3.46
N TYR A 22 -10.64 -4.24 -2.39
CA TYR A 22 -10.19 -5.63 -2.38
C TYR A 22 -11.02 -6.53 -3.30
N ASP A 23 -12.34 -6.32 -3.37
CA ASP A 23 -13.20 -7.04 -4.29
C ASP A 23 -12.82 -6.74 -5.75
N TYR A 24 -12.46 -5.48 -6.06
CA TYR A 24 -11.93 -5.10 -7.36
C TYR A 24 -10.57 -5.77 -7.65
N LEU A 25 -9.60 -5.65 -6.73
CA LEU A 25 -8.25 -6.20 -6.91
C LEU A 25 -8.27 -7.73 -7.07
N LYS A 26 -9.18 -8.42 -6.37
CA LYS A 26 -9.39 -9.86 -6.53
C LYS A 26 -9.79 -10.23 -7.96
N ARG A 27 -10.61 -9.42 -8.63
CA ARG A 27 -10.99 -9.61 -10.04
C ARG A 27 -9.85 -9.32 -11.02
N LYS A 28 -8.82 -8.60 -10.57
CA LYS A 28 -7.61 -8.24 -11.31
C LYS A 28 -6.41 -9.14 -10.98
N SER A 29 -6.66 -10.33 -10.41
CA SER A 29 -5.61 -11.29 -10.03
C SER A 29 -4.59 -10.76 -9.01
N CYS A 30 -4.99 -9.77 -8.20
CA CYS A 30 -4.20 -9.21 -7.10
C CYS A 30 -4.98 -9.27 -5.77
N PRO A 31 -5.31 -10.47 -5.26
CA PRO A 31 -5.95 -10.58 -3.95
C PRO A 31 -5.03 -10.02 -2.84
N ILE A 32 -5.59 -9.64 -1.68
CA ILE A 32 -4.86 -8.97 -0.57
C ILE A 32 -3.49 -9.58 -0.29
N TYR A 33 -3.42 -10.92 -0.20
CA TYR A 33 -2.23 -11.64 0.20
C TYR A 33 -1.09 -11.55 -0.84
N GLU A 34 -1.43 -11.23 -2.10
CA GLU A 34 -0.48 -10.97 -3.17
C GLU A 34 0.02 -9.52 -3.19
N ILE A 35 -0.59 -8.58 -2.46
CA ILE A 35 -0.13 -7.17 -2.41
C ILE A 35 1.35 -7.08 -2.01
N PRO A 36 1.78 -7.67 -0.88
CA PRO A 36 3.20 -7.66 -0.54
C PRO A 36 4.01 -8.61 -1.42
N ARG A 37 3.47 -9.26 -2.47
CA ARG A 37 4.22 -10.05 -3.46
C ARG A 37 4.38 -9.32 -4.79
N LYS A 38 3.31 -8.66 -5.24
CA LYS A 38 3.14 -7.92 -6.50
C LYS A 38 2.78 -6.45 -6.21
N PRO A 39 3.65 -5.69 -5.51
CA PRO A 39 3.35 -4.31 -5.12
C PRO A 39 3.10 -3.37 -6.32
N GLU A 40 3.72 -3.65 -7.47
CA GLU A 40 3.53 -2.94 -8.73
C GLU A 40 2.09 -3.07 -9.26
N VAL A 41 1.51 -4.28 -9.20
CA VAL A 41 0.12 -4.52 -9.62
C VAL A 41 -0.83 -3.80 -8.68
N PHE A 42 -0.58 -3.86 -7.37
CA PHE A 42 -1.38 -3.12 -6.39
C PHE A 42 -1.36 -1.61 -6.64
N SER A 43 -0.17 -1.02 -6.83
CA SER A 43 -0.02 0.42 -7.09
C SER A 43 -0.77 0.85 -8.36
N SER A 44 -0.58 0.12 -9.45
CA SER A 44 -1.21 0.41 -10.74
C SER A 44 -2.74 0.33 -10.66
N GLU A 45 -3.27 -0.78 -10.15
CA GLU A 45 -4.72 -0.98 -10.05
C GLU A 45 -5.37 0.02 -9.08
N LEU A 46 -4.69 0.39 -7.99
CA LEU A 46 -5.20 1.40 -7.08
C LEU A 46 -5.32 2.77 -7.77
N ARG A 47 -4.33 3.16 -8.60
CA ARG A 47 -4.42 4.38 -9.43
C ARG A 47 -5.61 4.31 -10.37
N MET A 48 -5.84 3.17 -11.02
CA MET A 48 -6.98 2.95 -11.90
C MET A 48 -8.32 3.10 -11.16
N ILE A 49 -8.44 2.53 -9.95
CA ILE A 49 -9.66 2.66 -9.14
C ILE A 49 -9.93 4.13 -8.81
N LEU A 50 -8.90 4.89 -8.38
CA LEU A 50 -9.06 6.28 -7.98
C LEU A 50 -9.28 7.23 -9.17
N GLN A 51 -8.76 6.90 -10.35
CA GLN A 51 -9.03 7.66 -11.58
C GLN A 51 -10.41 7.36 -12.17
N SER A 52 -10.85 6.10 -12.11
CA SER A 52 -12.10 5.65 -12.75
C SER A 52 -13.35 5.95 -11.90
N ASN A 53 -13.21 5.99 -10.56
CA ASN A 53 -14.32 6.32 -9.67
C ASN A 53 -14.34 7.82 -9.34
N SER A 54 -15.07 8.60 -10.13
CA SER A 54 -15.46 9.98 -9.81
C SER A 54 -16.27 10.12 -8.50
N GLY A 55 -16.73 9.00 -7.92
CA GLY A 55 -17.43 8.91 -6.64
C GLY A 55 -16.55 8.70 -5.40
N LEU A 56 -15.31 8.22 -5.54
CA LEU A 56 -14.34 8.18 -4.44
C LEU A 56 -13.69 9.56 -4.33
N ARG A 57 -14.47 10.55 -3.92
CA ARG A 57 -13.96 11.90 -3.63
C ARG A 57 -13.10 11.84 -2.38
N PHE A 58 -11.82 11.51 -2.57
CA PHE A 58 -10.79 11.97 -1.67
C PHE A 58 -10.81 13.50 -1.69
N HIS A 59 -10.55 14.09 -0.52
CA HIS A 59 -10.57 15.53 -0.27
C HIS A 59 -10.37 16.36 -1.54
N SER A 60 -11.31 17.25 -1.87
CA SER A 60 -11.48 17.90 -3.19
C SER A 60 -10.29 18.70 -3.72
N SER A 61 -9.19 18.76 -2.96
CA SER A 61 -7.93 19.44 -3.29
C SER A 61 -6.83 18.51 -3.82
N LEU A 62 -7.01 17.18 -3.82
CA LEU A 62 -5.96 16.22 -4.23
C LEU A 62 -6.36 15.44 -5.48
N SER A 63 -5.43 15.33 -6.43
CA SER A 63 -5.59 14.45 -7.59
C SER A 63 -5.52 12.98 -7.18
N ALA A 64 -6.10 12.08 -7.98
CA ALA A 64 -6.00 10.63 -7.77
C ALA A 64 -4.55 10.16 -7.58
N LEU A 65 -3.61 10.72 -8.36
CA LEU A 65 -2.18 10.43 -8.24
C LEU A 65 -1.62 10.91 -6.90
N GLY A 66 -1.99 12.12 -6.45
CA GLY A 66 -1.59 12.65 -5.15
C GLY A 66 -2.09 11.77 -4.00
N THR A 67 -3.35 11.34 -4.06
CA THR A 67 -3.93 10.43 -3.07
C THR A 67 -3.21 9.09 -3.02
N VAL A 68 -2.93 8.46 -4.17
CA VAL A 68 -2.17 7.20 -4.21
C VAL A 68 -0.79 7.40 -3.59
N SER A 69 -0.05 8.44 -3.98
CA SER A 69 1.30 8.70 -3.46
C SER A 69 1.32 8.90 -1.94
N ILE A 70 0.34 9.62 -1.38
CA ILE A 70 0.22 9.82 0.07
C ILE A 70 -0.06 8.49 0.78
N LEU A 71 -0.93 7.66 0.21
CA LEU A 71 -1.30 6.38 0.79
C LEU A 71 -0.13 5.38 0.75
N GLU A 72 0.55 5.27 -0.40
CA GLU A 72 1.75 4.46 -0.58
C GLU A 72 2.82 4.85 0.44
N ARG A 73 3.09 6.15 0.58
CA ARG A 73 4.06 6.67 1.56
C ARG A 73 3.65 6.35 3.00
N THR A 74 2.37 6.46 3.32
CA THR A 74 1.86 6.15 4.66
C THR A 74 2.02 4.66 4.99
N ILE A 75 1.74 3.78 4.01
CA ILE A 75 1.96 2.33 4.15
C ILE A 75 3.44 2.04 4.40
N VAL A 76 4.34 2.60 3.58
CA VAL A 76 5.79 2.40 3.71
C VAL A 76 6.30 2.91 5.05
N LYS A 77 5.94 4.14 5.44
CA LYS A 77 6.35 4.72 6.73
C LYS A 77 5.92 3.87 7.92
N ARG A 78 4.69 3.34 7.91
CA ARG A 78 4.20 2.43 8.97
C ARG A 78 4.93 1.10 8.97
N LEU A 79 5.24 0.54 7.80
CA LEU A 79 6.04 -0.69 7.70
C LEU A 79 7.46 -0.48 8.21
N CYS A 80 8.14 0.59 7.80
CA CYS A 80 9.46 0.97 8.28
C CYS A 80 9.49 1.08 9.81
N SER A 81 8.55 1.83 10.39
CA SER A 81 8.42 1.97 11.86
C SER A 81 8.23 0.62 12.56
N LYS A 82 7.43 -0.29 12.01
CA LYS A 82 7.20 -1.62 12.60
C LYS A 82 8.39 -2.56 12.44
N LEU A 83 9.25 -2.35 11.46
CA LEU A 83 10.44 -3.16 11.19
C LEU A 83 11.73 -2.55 11.74
N GLY A 84 11.67 -1.39 12.39
CA GLY A 84 12.86 -0.67 12.86
C GLY A 84 13.75 -0.15 11.73
N VAL A 85 13.19 0.06 10.54
CA VAL A 85 13.91 0.58 9.37
C VAL A 85 13.72 2.10 9.33
N GLU A 86 14.80 2.84 9.11
CA GLU A 86 14.76 4.29 8.98
C GLU A 86 14.10 4.70 7.64
N PHE A 87 13.29 5.77 7.66
CA PHE A 87 12.57 6.29 6.49
C PHE A 87 12.77 7.80 6.38
N ASN A 88 13.77 8.22 5.59
CA ASN A 88 14.20 9.61 5.43
C ASN A 88 13.99 10.16 4.00
N GLU A 89 13.08 9.57 3.24
CA GLU A 89 12.80 10.03 1.88
C GLU A 89 12.08 11.36 1.91
N GLU A 90 12.63 12.39 1.27
CA GLU A 90 12.02 13.73 1.15
C GLU A 90 11.14 13.86 -0.11
N GLY A 91 11.35 13.00 -1.11
CA GLY A 91 10.69 13.03 -2.41
C GLY A 91 9.57 12.00 -2.63
N PRO A 92 9.08 11.88 -3.88
CA PRO A 92 8.20 10.77 -4.27
C PRO A 92 8.92 9.45 -4.07
N ILE A 93 8.20 8.46 -3.55
CA ILE A 93 8.74 7.12 -3.36
C ILE A 93 8.32 6.19 -4.48
N VAL A 94 9.17 5.23 -4.81
CA VAL A 94 8.79 4.09 -5.63
C VAL A 94 8.26 3.01 -4.70
N PHE A 95 6.93 2.86 -4.67
CA PHE A 95 6.26 1.96 -3.71
C PHE A 95 6.75 0.52 -3.83
N GLU A 96 6.94 0.01 -5.06
CA GLU A 96 7.39 -1.37 -5.28
C GLU A 96 8.77 -1.65 -4.69
N ASP A 97 9.72 -0.72 -4.84
CA ASP A 97 11.08 -0.88 -4.35
C ASP A 97 11.11 -0.93 -2.83
N TRP A 98 10.35 -0.04 -2.18
CA TRP A 98 10.21 -0.05 -0.73
C TRP A 98 9.57 -1.34 -0.21
N ILE A 99 8.51 -1.85 -0.85
CA ILE A 99 7.88 -3.10 -0.42
C ILE A 99 8.81 -4.30 -0.65
N LYS A 100 9.58 -4.33 -1.75
CA LYS A 100 10.60 -5.37 -2.02
C LYS A 100 11.67 -5.35 -0.92
N ARG A 101 12.26 -4.19 -0.64
CA ARG A 101 13.27 -4.00 0.42
C ARG A 101 12.74 -4.40 1.81
N LEU A 102 11.58 -3.91 2.21
CA LEU A 102 11.00 -4.20 3.52
C LEU A 102 10.63 -5.68 3.68
N ARG A 103 10.36 -6.37 2.57
CA ARG A 103 10.06 -7.80 2.56
C ARG A 103 11.32 -8.61 2.83
N GLU A 104 12.44 -8.23 2.22
CA GLU A 104 13.75 -8.83 2.51
C GLU A 104 14.08 -8.70 4.00
N VAL A 105 13.96 -7.49 4.56
CA VAL A 105 14.17 -7.24 6.01
C VAL A 105 13.26 -8.12 6.87
N TYR A 106 11.98 -8.22 6.51
CA TYR A 106 11.01 -9.06 7.23
C TYR A 106 11.36 -10.56 7.21
N TYR A 107 11.89 -11.07 6.09
CA TYR A 107 12.29 -12.48 5.98
C TYR A 107 13.66 -12.75 6.62
N HIS A 108 14.64 -11.87 6.47
CA HIS A 108 15.95 -12.01 7.11
C HIS A 108 15.85 -11.93 8.64
N GLY A 109 14.99 -11.06 9.18
CA GLY A 109 14.69 -11.02 10.62
C GLY A 109 13.97 -12.25 11.15
N LYS A 110 13.36 -13.07 10.28
CA LYS A 110 12.74 -14.37 10.65
C LYS A 110 13.72 -15.54 10.62
N SER A 111 14.72 -15.51 9.75
CA SER A 111 15.72 -16.58 9.63
C SER A 111 16.77 -16.60 10.75
N GLY A 112 16.80 -15.58 11.63
CA GLY A 112 17.66 -15.55 12.83
C GLY A 112 17.05 -16.19 14.08
N ASN A 113 15.81 -16.71 14.01
CA ASN A 113 15.06 -17.30 15.13
C ASN A 113 14.64 -18.76 14.84
N CYS A 114 15.54 -19.56 14.27
CA CYS A 114 15.41 -21.02 14.20
C CYS A 114 16.59 -21.67 14.92
#